data_AF-A0AAU0R494-F1
#
_entry.id   AF-A0AAU0R494-F1
#
_cell.length_a   1.000
_cell.length_b   1.000
_cell.length_c   1.000
_cell.angle_alpha   90.00
_cell.angle_beta   90.00
_cell.angle_gamma   90.00
#
_symmetry.space_group_name_H-M   'P 1'
#
loop_
_entity.id
_entity.type
_entity.pdbx_description
1 polymer ?
#
loop_
_entity_poly.entity_id
_entity_poly.type
_entity_poly.pdbx_seq_one_letter_code
_entity_poly.pdbx_strand_id
1 'polypeptide(L)'
;MEITQRQRTLLLYILECVAGTAIGFYLYRVYPTIGAWALISIILVLAPDRKDAMTLAKTRIKANLVGATIGLTIFFIHPVNLLMMCIGVTLSIIACELLKLQPATRSAAIAVLIITMHEPGKYFWDVALERGGGVLAGCVIGMLITWIFHTVIIRSKKVIRKIGK
;
A
#
# COMPACT_ATOMS: atom_id res chain seq x y z
N MET A 1 -30.09 7.79 -20.84
CA MET A 1 -28.85 8.54 -20.56
C MET A 1 -27.69 7.56 -20.69
N GLU A 2 -26.95 7.58 -21.80
CA GLU A 2 -25.83 6.66 -21.99
C GLU A 2 -24.69 7.02 -21.04
N ILE A 3 -24.30 6.08 -20.18
CA ILE A 3 -23.17 6.25 -19.26
C ILE A 3 -21.89 6.28 -20.10
N THR A 4 -21.12 7.35 -20.01
CA THR A 4 -19.85 7.49 -20.75
C THR A 4 -18.81 6.50 -20.22
N GLN A 5 -17.88 6.03 -21.05
CA GLN A 5 -16.82 5.09 -20.62
C GLN A 5 -16.05 5.57 -19.38
N ARG A 6 -15.79 6.87 -19.28
CA ARG A 6 -15.15 7.51 -18.12
C ARG A 6 -15.95 7.33 -16.82
N GLN A 7 -17.27 7.51 -16.87
CA GLN A 7 -18.16 7.33 -15.72
C GLN A 7 -18.18 5.87 -15.27
N ARG A 8 -18.18 4.92 -16.22
CA ARG A 8 -18.10 3.50 -15.90
C ARG A 8 -16.81 3.14 -15.19
N THR A 9 -15.65 3.60 -15.68
CA THR A 9 -14.36 3.36 -15.01
C THR A 9 -14.32 3.97 -13.61
N LEU A 10 -14.87 5.18 -13.44
CA LEU A 10 -14.97 5.82 -12.13
C LEU A 10 -15.84 5.02 -11.17
N LEU A 11 -17.03 4.58 -11.59
CA LEU A 11 -17.93 3.79 -10.75
C LEU A 11 -17.29 2.46 -10.31
N LEU A 12 -16.58 1.79 -11.22
CA LEU A 12 -15.86 0.56 -10.90
C LEU A 12 -14.76 0.82 -9.87
N TYR A 13 -13.97 1.87 -10.06
CA TYR A 13 -12.95 2.25 -9.10
C TYR A 13 -13.53 2.63 -7.74
N ILE A 14 -14.67 3.33 -7.70
CA ILE A 14 -15.39 3.61 -6.45
C ILE A 14 -15.80 2.31 -5.76
N LEU A 15 -16.37 1.34 -6.50
CA LEU A 15 -16.75 0.05 -5.94
C LEU A 15 -15.55 -0.74 -5.42
N GLU A 16 -14.41 -0.72 -6.12
CA GLU A 16 -13.16 -1.31 -5.66
C GLU A 16 -12.71 -0.68 -4.32
N CYS A 17 -12.73 0.65 -4.23
CA CYS A 17 -12.37 1.38 -3.00
C CYS A 17 -13.32 1.07 -1.84
N VAL A 18 -14.63 0.99 -2.08
CA VAL A 18 -15.62 0.65 -1.05
C VAL A 18 -15.43 -0.79 -0.59
N ALA A 19 -15.28 -1.74 -1.51
CA ALA A 19 -15.02 -3.14 -1.18
C ALA A 19 -13.70 -3.31 -0.41
N GLY A 20 -12.63 -2.64 -0.86
CA GLY A 20 -11.34 -2.64 -0.18
C GLY A 20 -11.40 -2.03 1.21
N THR A 21 -12.15 -0.95 1.38
CA THR A 21 -12.37 -0.34 2.70
C THR A 21 -13.11 -1.29 3.63
N ALA A 22 -14.17 -1.95 3.15
CA ALA A 22 -14.95 -2.90 3.96
C ALA A 22 -14.09 -4.09 4.42
N ILE A 23 -13.31 -4.68 3.50
CA ILE A 23 -12.39 -5.79 3.81
C ILE A 23 -11.31 -5.33 4.81
N GLY A 24 -10.67 -4.19 4.54
CA GLY A 24 -9.64 -3.64 5.42
C GLY A 24 -10.17 -3.28 6.81
N PHE A 25 -11.40 -2.76 6.91
CA PHE A 25 -12.04 -2.46 8.19
C PHE A 25 -12.30 -3.74 9.00
N TYR A 26 -12.76 -4.81 8.35
CA TYR A 26 -12.93 -6.09 9.04
C TYR A 26 -11.60 -6.63 9.57
N LEU A 27 -10.53 -6.55 8.77
CA LEU A 27 -9.18 -6.92 9.21
C LEU A 27 -8.70 -6.07 10.38
N TYR A 28 -8.96 -4.76 10.36
CA TYR A 28 -8.69 -3.86 11.47
C TYR A 28 -9.46 -4.25 12.74
N ARG A 29 -10.71 -4.71 12.63
CA ARG A 29 -11.49 -5.13 13.81
C ARG A 29 -10.94 -6.39 14.48
N VAL A 30 -10.38 -7.32 13.69
CA VAL A 30 -9.81 -8.58 14.21
C VAL A 30 -8.35 -8.39 14.65
N TYR A 31 -7.57 -7.63 13.89
CA TYR A 31 -6.15 -7.35 14.15
C TYR A 31 -5.91 -5.82 14.07
N PRO A 32 -6.11 -5.06 15.16
CA PRO A 32 -6.10 -3.59 15.12
C PRO A 32 -4.83 -2.96 14.57
N THR A 33 -3.66 -3.46 14.94
CA THR A 33 -2.37 -2.90 14.50
C THR A 33 -2.09 -3.25 13.04
N ILE A 34 -1.98 -4.54 12.72
CA ILE A 34 -1.72 -5.05 11.36
C ILE A 34 -2.81 -4.61 10.38
N GLY A 35 -4.07 -4.69 10.80
CA GLY A 35 -5.24 -4.37 9.99
C GLY A 35 -5.34 -2.89 9.64
N ALA A 36 -4.89 -1.98 10.51
CA ALA A 36 -4.80 -0.55 10.16
C ALA A 36 -3.82 -0.32 9.00
N TRP A 37 -2.63 -0.94 9.06
CA TRP A 37 -1.63 -0.85 7.99
C TRP A 37 -2.08 -1.54 6.71
N ALA A 38 -2.81 -2.65 6.83
CA ALA A 38 -3.41 -3.35 5.70
C ALA A 38 -4.46 -2.49 5.01
N LEU A 39 -5.40 -1.90 5.77
CA LEU A 39 -6.44 -1.01 5.24
C LEU A 39 -5.83 0.15 4.45
N ILE A 40 -4.86 0.86 5.03
CA ILE A 40 -4.17 1.97 4.35
C ILE A 40 -3.49 1.48 3.06
N SER A 41 -2.89 0.29 3.09
CA SER A 41 -2.15 -0.25 1.95
C SER A 41 -3.06 -0.78 0.84
N ILE A 42 -4.26 -1.29 1.18
CA ILE A 42 -5.29 -1.64 0.19
C ILE A 42 -5.62 -0.40 -0.64
N ILE A 43 -6.03 0.69 0.02
CA ILE A 43 -6.48 1.92 -0.67
C ILE A 43 -5.39 2.52 -1.54
N LEU A 44 -4.13 2.47 -1.10
CA LEU A 44 -3.01 3.06 -1.84
C LEU A 44 -2.51 2.21 -3.01
N VAL A 45 -3.00 0.98 -3.15
CA VAL A 45 -2.64 0.05 -4.23
C VAL A 45 -3.78 -0.13 -5.22
N LEU A 46 -5.03 0.10 -4.80
CA LEU A 46 -6.16 0.12 -5.72
C LEU A 46 -5.93 1.14 -6.84
N ALA A 47 -6.14 0.71 -8.06
CA ALA A 47 -6.05 1.56 -9.24
C ALA A 47 -7.08 1.09 -10.27
N PRO A 48 -7.60 2.01 -11.13
CA PRO A 48 -8.54 1.64 -12.18
C PRO A 48 -7.99 0.61 -13.19
N ASP A 49 -6.66 0.53 -13.34
CA ASP A 49 -5.98 -0.44 -14.20
C ASP A 49 -5.20 -1.47 -13.36
N ARG A 50 -5.29 -2.74 -13.75
CA ARG A 50 -4.58 -3.86 -13.11
C ARG A 50 -3.06 -3.71 -13.14
N LYS A 51 -2.49 -3.23 -14.25
CA LYS A 51 -1.03 -3.05 -14.39
C LYS A 51 -0.53 -1.99 -13.43
N ASP A 52 -1.32 -0.94 -13.23
CA ASP A 52 -1.01 0.13 -12.29
C ASP A 52 -1.09 -0.39 -10.85
N ALA A 53 -2.14 -1.14 -10.49
CA ALA A 53 -2.26 -1.75 -9.16
C ALA A 53 -1.07 -2.69 -8.83
N MET A 54 -0.66 -3.53 -9.77
CA MET A 54 0.52 -4.41 -9.60
C MET A 54 1.82 -3.61 -9.43
N THR A 55 1.97 -2.52 -10.19
CA THR A 55 3.15 -1.65 -10.12
C THR A 55 3.19 -0.92 -8.78
N LEU A 56 2.06 -0.35 -8.34
CA LEU A 56 1.90 0.31 -7.04
C LEU A 56 2.20 -0.65 -5.89
N ALA A 57 1.67 -1.88 -5.92
CA ALA A 57 1.93 -2.89 -4.91
C ALA A 57 3.44 -3.20 -4.78
N LYS A 58 4.10 -3.52 -5.90
CA LYS A 58 5.54 -3.85 -5.90
C LYS A 58 6.38 -2.67 -5.42
N THR A 59 6.08 -1.47 -5.89
CA THR A 59 6.77 -0.24 -5.50
C THR A 59 6.60 0.02 -4.01
N ARG A 60 5.39 -0.17 -3.47
CA ARG A 60 5.09 0.02 -2.05
C ARG A 60 5.80 -0.99 -1.15
N ILE A 61 5.83 -2.27 -1.54
CA ILE A 61 6.55 -3.31 -0.78
C ILE A 61 8.04 -2.98 -0.73
N LYS A 62 8.66 -2.68 -1.88
CA LYS A 62 10.09 -2.33 -1.95
C LYS A 62 10.41 -1.07 -1.15
N ALA A 63 9.61 -0.01 -1.29
CA ALA A 63 9.83 1.25 -0.59
C ALA A 63 9.71 1.09 0.93
N ASN A 64 8.77 0.26 1.41
CA ASN A 64 8.66 -0.02 2.83
C ASN A 64 9.85 -0.81 3.36
N LEU A 65 10.40 -1.75 2.59
CA LEU A 65 11.63 -2.47 2.96
C LEU A 65 12.83 -1.50 3.03
N VAL A 66 12.98 -0.61 2.04
CA VAL A 66 14.04 0.41 2.03
C VAL A 66 13.96 1.29 3.27
N GLY A 67 12.79 1.85 3.56
CA GLY A 67 12.61 2.69 4.73
C GLY A 67 12.76 1.92 6.04
N ALA A 68 12.39 0.64 6.06
CA ALA A 68 12.62 -0.21 7.23
C ALA A 68 14.11 -0.42 7.51
N THR A 69 14.88 -0.77 6.47
CA THR A 69 16.33 -0.96 6.57
C THR A 69 17.04 0.32 7.03
N ILE A 70 16.67 1.48 6.47
CA ILE A 70 17.26 2.76 6.86
C ILE A 70 16.91 3.13 8.30
N GLY A 71 15.63 2.97 8.70
CA GLY A 71 15.19 3.23 10.06
C GLY A 71 15.94 2.37 11.08
N LEU A 72 16.10 1.08 10.80
CA LEU A 72 16.88 0.17 11.64
C LEU A 72 18.36 0.56 11.71
N THR A 73 18.95 0.91 10.56
CA THR A 73 20.38 1.31 10.50
C THR A 73 20.64 2.53 11.38
N ILE A 74 19.77 3.54 11.30
CA ILE A 74 19.91 4.77 12.10
C ILE A 74 19.71 4.48 13.58
N PHE A 75 18.72 3.67 13.93
CA PHE A 75 18.44 3.28 15.30
C PHE A 75 19.65 2.62 15.99
N PHE A 76 20.40 1.76 15.27
CA PHE A 76 21.57 1.09 15.84
C PHE A 76 22.83 1.96 15.91
N ILE A 77 22.96 2.99 15.08
CA ILE A 77 24.16 3.83 15.03
C ILE A 77 24.15 4.89 16.13
N HIS A 78 23.00 5.51 16.40
CA HIS A 78 22.93 6.65 17.32
C HIS A 78 21.56 6.78 17.97
N PRO A 79 21.48 7.25 19.23
CA PRO A 79 20.22 7.67 19.84
C PRO A 79 19.42 8.59 18.91
N VAL A 80 18.13 8.26 18.73
CA VAL A 80 17.26 9.00 17.82
C VAL A 80 17.06 10.42 18.34
N ASN A 81 17.44 11.39 17.51
CA ASN A 81 17.20 12.82 17.71
C ASN A 81 16.72 13.45 16.39
N LEU A 82 16.40 14.74 16.41
CA LEU A 82 15.91 15.46 15.23
C LEU A 82 16.85 15.33 14.02
N LEU A 83 18.16 15.46 14.24
CA LEU A 83 19.15 15.37 13.16
C LEU A 83 19.15 13.98 12.53
N MET A 84 19.15 12.92 13.34
CA MET A 84 19.11 11.53 12.85
C MET A 84 17.82 11.22 12.09
N MET A 85 16.68 11.76 12.52
CA MET A 85 15.42 11.64 11.76
C MET A 85 15.49 12.36 10.42
N CYS A 86 16.03 13.58 10.35
CA CYS A 86 16.23 14.32 9.11
C CYS A 86 17.15 13.56 8.14
N ILE A 87 18.24 12.99 8.66
CA ILE A 87 19.16 12.15 7.88
C ILE A 87 18.43 10.93 7.33
N GLY A 88 17.65 10.23 8.16
CA GLY A 88 16.92 9.03 7.72
C GLY A 88 15.87 9.29 6.66
N VAL A 89 15.10 10.37 6.81
CA VAL A 89 14.16 10.80 5.77
C VAL A 89 14.91 11.11 4.47
N THR A 90 16.02 11.87 4.55
CA THR A 90 16.84 12.22 3.38
C THR A 90 17.40 10.98 2.68
N LEU A 91 17.97 10.05 3.44
CA LEU A 91 18.49 8.78 2.92
C LEU A 91 17.38 7.95 2.29
N SER A 92 16.18 7.92 2.86
CA SER A 92 15.05 7.20 2.28
C SER A 92 14.61 7.76 0.93
N ILE A 93 14.64 9.09 0.77
CA ILE A 93 14.32 9.77 -0.48
C ILE A 93 15.37 9.45 -1.54
N ILE A 94 16.65 9.61 -1.21
CA ILE A 94 17.76 9.30 -2.12
C ILE A 94 17.72 7.83 -2.54
N ALA A 95 17.55 6.90 -1.60
CA ALA A 95 17.46 5.48 -1.90
C ALA A 95 16.26 5.15 -2.79
N CYS A 96 15.09 5.76 -2.54
CA CYS A 96 13.91 5.57 -3.40
C CYS A 96 14.13 6.12 -4.81
N GLU A 97 14.82 7.26 -4.96
CA GLU A 97 15.15 7.83 -6.27
C GLU A 97 16.08 6.89 -7.05
N LEU A 98 17.17 6.43 -6.42
CA LEU A 98 18.12 5.49 -7.03
C LEU A 98 17.48 4.16 -7.46
N LEU A 99 16.47 3.71 -6.71
CA LEU A 99 15.74 2.47 -6.97
C LEU A 99 14.50 2.67 -7.87
N LYS A 100 14.22 3.90 -8.33
CA LYS A 100 13.05 4.27 -9.14
C LYS A 100 11.70 3.93 -8.45
N LEU A 101 11.60 4.24 -7.17
CA LEU A 101 10.43 3.99 -6.30
C LEU A 101 9.66 5.28 -5.94
N GLN A 102 9.78 6.34 -6.74
CA GLN A 102 9.24 7.68 -6.48
C GLN A 102 7.77 7.70 -6.02
N PRO A 103 6.84 6.88 -6.59
CA PRO A 103 5.45 6.85 -6.16
C PRO A 103 5.25 6.48 -4.68
N ALA A 104 6.20 5.77 -4.07
CA ALA A 104 6.12 5.31 -2.68
C ALA A 104 7.20 5.93 -1.77
N THR A 105 7.95 6.95 -2.22
CA THR A 105 8.98 7.62 -1.40
C THR A 105 8.47 8.10 -0.06
N ARG A 106 7.27 8.71 -0.04
CA ARG A 106 6.63 9.14 1.23
C ARG A 106 6.38 7.97 2.17
N SER A 107 6.01 6.80 1.64
CA SER A 107 5.81 5.59 2.44
C SER A 107 7.11 5.05 3.04
N ALA A 108 8.24 5.21 2.33
CA ALA A 108 9.56 4.87 2.85
C ALA A 108 10.01 5.83 3.96
N ALA A 109 9.81 7.15 3.78
CA ALA A 109 10.11 8.13 4.82
C ALA A 109 9.29 7.88 6.10
N ILE A 110 7.99 7.62 5.96
CA ILE A 110 7.12 7.24 7.09
C ILE A 110 7.62 5.96 7.77
N ALA A 111 8.21 5.01 7.03
CA ALA A 111 8.79 3.79 7.60
C ALA A 111 9.95 4.07 8.54
N VAL A 112 10.85 4.95 8.09
CA VAL A 112 11.99 5.39 8.90
C VAL A 112 11.45 5.98 10.20
N LEU A 113 10.52 6.93 10.11
CA LEU A 113 9.98 7.62 11.28
C LEU A 113 9.33 6.66 12.27
N ILE A 114 8.47 5.74 11.83
CA ILE A 114 7.80 4.79 12.72
C ILE A 114 8.80 3.91 13.46
N ILE A 115 9.86 3.44 12.78
CA ILE A 115 10.87 2.60 13.41
C ILE A 115 11.71 3.41 14.39
N THR A 116 12.08 4.64 14.04
CA THR A 116 12.89 5.49 14.92
C THR A 116 12.10 6.05 16.10
N MET A 117 10.78 6.25 15.97
CA MET A 117 9.89 6.81 17.00
C MET A 117 9.18 5.74 17.83
N HIS A 118 9.63 4.49 17.76
CA HIS A 118 9.04 3.38 18.48
C HIS A 118 8.91 3.68 19.99
N GLU A 119 7.73 3.43 20.57
CA GLU A 119 7.43 3.67 21.98
C GLU A 119 8.32 2.84 22.92
N PRO A 120 8.93 3.43 23.96
CA PRO A 120 9.70 2.66 24.94
C PRO A 120 8.85 1.52 25.53
N GLY A 121 9.28 0.26 25.33
CA GLY A 121 8.64 -0.93 25.93
C GLY A 121 7.98 -1.91 24.95
N LYS A 122 7.80 -1.56 23.67
CA LYS A 122 7.58 -2.57 22.61
C LYS A 122 8.92 -3.10 22.09
N TYR A 123 8.98 -4.27 21.47
CA TYR A 123 10.19 -4.62 20.71
C TYR A 123 10.10 -3.97 19.34
N PHE A 124 11.20 -3.41 18.85
CA PHE A 124 11.24 -2.79 17.52
C PHE A 124 10.81 -3.78 16.42
N TRP A 125 11.11 -5.06 16.61
CA TRP A 125 10.72 -6.15 15.72
C TRP A 125 9.20 -6.25 15.59
N ASP A 126 8.46 -6.05 16.68
CA ASP A 126 7.00 -6.13 16.66
C ASP A 126 6.41 -5.02 15.79
N VAL A 127 6.86 -3.78 15.98
CA VAL A 127 6.40 -2.63 15.18
C VAL A 127 6.74 -2.81 13.71
N ALA A 128 7.95 -3.28 13.41
CA ALA A 128 8.40 -3.52 12.04
C ALA A 128 7.60 -4.66 11.36
N LEU A 129 7.35 -5.75 12.08
CA LEU A 129 6.58 -6.90 11.58
C LEU A 129 5.10 -6.57 11.41
N GLU A 130 4.48 -5.87 12.36
CA GLU A 130 3.07 -5.50 12.27
C GLU A 130 2.83 -4.60 11.05
N ARG A 131 3.70 -3.60 10.87
CA ARG A 131 3.64 -2.70 9.74
C ARG A 131 3.98 -3.39 8.43
N GLY A 132 5.08 -4.14 8.39
CA GLY A 132 5.53 -4.86 7.20
C GLY A 132 4.49 -5.88 6.75
N GLY A 133 3.97 -6.67 7.68
CA GLY A 133 2.89 -7.63 7.46
C GLY A 133 1.60 -6.96 6.97
N GLY A 134 1.21 -5.83 7.58
CA GLY A 134 0.05 -5.07 7.12
C GLY A 134 0.23 -4.51 5.71
N VAL A 135 1.39 -3.94 5.38
CA VAL A 135 1.68 -3.47 4.01
C VAL A 135 1.62 -4.61 3.00
N LEU A 136 2.25 -5.76 3.30
CA LEU A 136 2.22 -6.93 2.43
C LEU A 136 0.79 -7.45 2.23
N ALA A 137 0.05 -7.67 3.32
CA ALA A 137 -1.33 -8.14 3.27
C ALA A 137 -2.22 -7.17 2.48
N GLY A 138 -2.12 -5.86 2.76
CA GLY A 138 -2.92 -4.87 2.08
C GLY A 138 -2.62 -4.75 0.58
N CYS A 139 -1.33 -4.82 0.19
CA CYS A 139 -0.93 -4.88 -1.21
C CYS A 139 -1.53 -6.10 -1.92
N VAL A 140 -1.46 -7.28 -1.30
CA VAL A 140 -2.01 -8.52 -1.87
C VAL A 140 -3.52 -8.41 -2.04
N ILE A 141 -4.24 -7.96 -1.00
CA ILE A 141 -5.69 -7.82 -1.04
C ILE A 141 -6.11 -6.78 -2.09
N GLY A 142 -5.47 -5.61 -2.12
CA GLY A 142 -5.77 -4.57 -3.12
C GLY A 142 -5.59 -5.08 -4.54
N MET A 143 -4.49 -5.80 -4.83
CA MET A 143 -4.29 -6.44 -6.13
C MET A 143 -5.37 -7.47 -6.48
N LEU A 144 -5.80 -8.29 -5.50
CA LEU A 144 -6.85 -9.29 -5.71
C LEU A 144 -8.19 -8.62 -6.02
N ILE A 145 -8.54 -7.53 -5.35
CA ILE A 145 -9.77 -6.78 -5.60
C ILE A 145 -9.77 -6.23 -7.03
N THR A 146 -8.74 -5.48 -7.43
CA THR A 146 -8.64 -4.94 -8.80
C THR A 146 -8.64 -6.07 -9.84
N TRP A 147 -8.02 -7.22 -9.54
CA TRP A 147 -8.06 -8.37 -10.45
C TRP A 147 -9.45 -8.99 -10.61
N ILE A 148 -10.19 -9.15 -9.52
CA ILE A 148 -11.56 -9.69 -9.52
C ILE A 148 -12.48 -8.76 -10.32
N PHE A 149 -12.47 -7.46 -10.02
CA PHE A 149 -13.31 -6.48 -10.69
C PHE A 149 -13.01 -6.42 -12.19
N HIS A 150 -11.74 -6.35 -12.58
CA HIS A 150 -11.33 -6.37 -13.98
C HIS A 150 -11.79 -7.64 -14.72
N THR A 151 -11.67 -8.81 -14.08
CA THR A 151 -12.10 -10.09 -14.67
C THR A 151 -13.61 -10.17 -14.84
N VAL A 152 -14.38 -9.69 -13.86
CA VAL A 152 -15.85 -9.61 -13.92
C VAL A 152 -16.29 -8.69 -15.07
N ILE A 153 -15.66 -7.53 -15.24
CA ILE A 153 -15.98 -6.58 -16.32
C ILE A 153 -15.73 -7.20 -17.71
N ILE A 154 -14.58 -7.87 -17.90
CA ILE A 154 -14.25 -8.54 -19.17
C ILE A 154 -15.28 -9.62 -19.49
N ARG A 155 -15.66 -10.44 -18.50
CA ARG A 155 -16.69 -11.47 -18.66
C ARG A 155 -18.03 -10.85 -19.08
N SER A 156 -18.48 -9.79 -18.41
CA SER A 156 -19.74 -9.13 -18.74
C SER A 156 -19.76 -8.56 -20.17
N LYS A 157 -18.65 -7.99 -20.67
CA LYS A 157 -18.56 -7.54 -22.07
C LYS A 157 -18.66 -8.70 -23.07
N LYS A 158 -18.06 -9.86 -22.78
CA LYS A 158 -18.14 -11.06 -23.64
C LYS A 158 -19.56 -11.65 -23.68
N VAL A 159 -20.25 -11.69 -22.53
CA VAL A 159 -21.62 -12.23 -22.45
C VAL A 159 -22.61 -11.36 -23.23
N ILE A 160 -22.55 -10.04 -23.08
CA ILE A 160 -23.43 -9.11 -23.81
C ILE A 160 -23.22 -9.23 -25.33
N ARG A 161 -21.97 -9.37 -25.78
CA ARG A 161 -21.64 -9.54 -27.21
C ARG A 161 -22.09 -10.90 -27.78
N LYS A 162 -22.30 -11.91 -26.93
CA LYS A 162 -22.80 -13.23 -27.33
C LYS A 162 -24.34 -13.31 -27.40
N ILE A 163 -25.04 -12.48 -26.62
CA ILE A 163 -26.52 -12.38 -26.64
C ILE A 163 -27.01 -11.44 -27.75
N GLY A 164 -26.19 -10.45 -28.14
CA GLY A 164 -26.49 -9.55 -29.27
C GLY A 164 -26.14 -10.10 -30.66
N LYS A 165 -25.80 -11.38 -30.78
CA LYS A 165 -25.64 -12.12 -32.04
C LYS A 165 -26.65 -13.26 -32.04
#